data_AF-A0A1I5H4H2-F1
#
_entry.id   AF-A0A1I5H4H2-F1
#
_cell.length_a   1.000
_cell.length_b   1.000
_cell.length_c   1.000
_cell.angle_alpha   90.00
_cell.angle_beta   90.00
_cell.angle_gamma   90.00
#
_symmetry.space_group_name_H-M   'P 1'
#
loop_
_entity.id
_entity.type
_entity.pdbx_description
1 polymer ?
#
loop_
_entity_poly.entity_id
_entity_poly.type
_entity_poly.pdbx_seq_one_letter_code
_entity_poly.pdbx_strand_id
1 'polypeptide(L)'
;MNKNVIWTYLLASSLGVLSIVLPIFFLPDIKQYDSPLFSIIRTGVEGISYWSFGLLFLSGFVIKIFSQASSLKLGLATMALFPIMVILEIIVDPTSHNMFPFEFIYYGILTVPAITGAYISQGIFKKGEKK
;
A
#
# COMPACT_ATOMS: atom_id res chain seq x y z
N MET A 1 13.42 -5.48 18.70
CA MET A 1 13.32 -5.02 17.29
C MET A 1 13.96 -3.63 17.22
N ASN A 2 14.88 -3.37 16.29
CA ASN A 2 15.53 -2.04 16.19
C ASN A 2 14.45 -0.98 15.86
N LYS A 3 14.42 0.15 16.58
CA LYS A 3 13.41 1.21 16.41
C LYS A 3 13.30 1.67 14.95
N ASN A 4 14.41 1.72 14.23
CA ASN A 4 14.46 2.15 12.83
C ASN A 4 13.66 1.23 11.88
N VAL A 5 13.53 -0.05 12.22
CA VAL A 5 12.78 -1.03 11.42
C VAL A 5 11.27 -0.82 11.56
N ILE A 6 10.79 -0.48 12.76
CA ILE A 6 9.37 -0.16 13.00
C ILE A 6 8.98 1.06 12.17
N TRP A 7 9.77 2.14 12.25
CA TRP A 7 9.52 3.35 11.47
C TRP A 7 9.52 3.11 9.97
N THR A 8 10.38 2.21 9.48
CA THR A 8 10.38 1.80 8.07
C THR A 8 9.05 1.18 7.66
N TYR A 9 8.50 0.26 8.46
CA TYR A 9 7.22 -0.38 8.12
C TYR A 9 6.05 0.59 8.23
N LEU A 10 6.05 1.47 9.24
CA LEU A 10 5.04 2.52 9.36
C LEU A 10 5.06 3.47 8.16
N LEU A 11 6.26 3.87 7.72
CA LEU A 11 6.44 4.67 6.51
C LEU A 11 5.94 3.91 5.28
N ALA A 12 6.24 2.62 5.16
CA ALA A 12 5.76 1.78 4.05
C ALA A 12 4.24 1.71 3.99
N SER A 13 3.58 1.45 5.11
CA SER A 13 2.12 1.41 5.14
C SER A 13 1.51 2.77 4.82
N SER A 14 2.10 3.86 5.32
CA SER A 14 1.62 5.23 5.04
C SER A 14 1.76 5.57 3.56
N LEU A 15 2.90 5.25 2.94
CA LEU A 15 3.12 5.45 1.51
C LEU A 15 2.22 4.57 0.65
N GLY A 16 1.89 3.36 1.10
CA GLY A 16 0.90 2.52 0.43
C GLY A 16 -0.50 3.14 0.43
N VAL A 17 -0.94 3.69 1.56
CA VAL A 17 -2.21 4.45 1.64
C VAL A 17 -2.18 5.65 0.70
N LEU A 18 -1.11 6.46 0.74
CA LEU A 18 -0.95 7.60 -0.15
C LEU A 18 -0.96 7.19 -1.63
N SER A 19 -0.36 6.05 -1.97
CA SER A 19 -0.33 5.56 -3.36
C SER A 19 -1.73 5.24 -3.90
N ILE A 20 -2.64 4.81 -3.05
CA ILE A 20 -4.03 4.53 -3.42
C ILE A 20 -4.87 5.81 -3.45
N VAL A 21 -4.67 6.71 -2.50
CA VAL A 21 -5.50 7.93 -2.34
C VAL A 21 -5.08 9.07 -3.25
N LEU A 22 -3.78 9.27 -3.48
CA LEU A 22 -3.26 10.44 -4.19
C LEU A 22 -3.84 10.60 -5.61
N PRO A 23 -4.05 9.54 -6.40
CA PRO A 23 -4.68 9.64 -7.72
C PRO A 23 -6.07 10.26 -7.75
N ILE A 24 -6.84 10.16 -6.65
CA ILE A 24 -8.19 10.73 -6.54
C ILE A 24 -8.17 12.24 -6.78
N PHE A 25 -7.11 12.94 -6.36
CA PHE A 25 -7.06 14.40 -6.41
C PHE A 25 -6.77 14.98 -7.80
N PHE A 26 -6.28 14.16 -8.74
CA PHE A 26 -5.92 14.64 -10.07
C PHE A 26 -6.57 13.85 -11.21
N LEU A 27 -7.36 12.82 -10.91
CA LEU A 27 -8.19 12.12 -11.88
C LEU A 27 -9.63 12.66 -11.81
N PRO A 28 -10.11 13.37 -12.84
CA PRO A 28 -11.34 14.15 -12.77
C PRO A 28 -12.63 13.31 -12.67
N ASP A 29 -12.60 12.06 -13.13
CA ASP A 29 -13.81 11.22 -13.31
C ASP A 29 -13.91 10.05 -12.32
N ILE A 30 -13.25 10.14 -11.16
CA ILE A 30 -13.37 9.10 -10.12
C ILE A 30 -14.69 9.27 -9.37
N LYS A 31 -15.54 8.24 -9.48
CA LYS A 31 -16.76 8.09 -8.68
C LYS A 31 -16.39 8.10 -7.19
N GLN A 32 -17.04 8.97 -6.43
CA GLN A 32 -16.90 9.03 -4.97
C GLN A 32 -17.75 7.94 -4.32
N TYR A 33 -17.22 7.35 -3.25
CA TYR A 33 -17.87 6.28 -2.51
C TYR A 33 -17.96 6.62 -1.04
N ASP A 34 -19.16 6.50 -0.49
CA ASP A 34 -19.40 6.68 0.94
C ASP A 34 -19.01 5.43 1.72
N SER A 35 -18.47 5.62 2.91
CA SER A 35 -18.18 4.54 3.85
C SER A 35 -18.26 5.04 5.29
N PRO A 36 -18.48 4.15 6.28
CA PRO A 36 -18.69 4.56 7.67
C PRO A 36 -17.54 5.37 8.29
N LEU A 37 -16.28 5.07 7.93
CA LEU A 37 -15.10 5.70 8.54
C LEU A 37 -14.16 6.36 7.52
N PHE A 38 -13.87 5.69 6.40
CA PHE A 38 -12.77 6.04 5.52
C PHE A 38 -13.21 6.20 4.04
N SER A 39 -14.15 7.11 3.77
CA SER A 39 -14.75 7.26 2.42
C SER A 39 -13.71 7.57 1.33
N ILE A 40 -12.66 8.32 1.66
CA ILE A 40 -11.55 8.59 0.73
C ILE A 40 -10.73 7.34 0.40
N ILE A 41 -10.55 6.44 1.38
CA ILE A 41 -9.84 5.17 1.18
C ILE A 41 -10.69 4.26 0.29
N ARG A 42 -11.99 4.14 0.59
CA ARG A 42 -12.93 3.38 -0.25
C ARG A 42 -12.93 3.89 -1.68
N THR A 43 -13.01 5.20 -1.86
CA THR A 43 -12.93 5.85 -3.16
C THR A 43 -11.63 5.51 -3.90
N GLY A 44 -10.49 5.50 -3.21
CA GLY A 44 -9.21 5.15 -3.83
C GLY A 44 -9.08 3.67 -4.19
N VAL A 45 -9.64 2.77 -3.36
CA VAL A 45 -9.62 1.32 -3.60
C VAL A 45 -10.56 0.94 -4.73
N GLU A 46 -11.80 1.44 -4.73
CA GLU A 46 -12.77 1.15 -5.79
C GLU A 46 -12.42 1.90 -7.10
N GLY A 47 -11.84 3.10 -7.00
CA GLY A 47 -11.37 3.93 -8.11
C GLY A 47 -9.91 3.71 -8.47
N ILE A 48 -9.35 2.52 -8.22
CA ILE A 48 -7.94 2.26 -8.46
C ILE A 48 -7.57 2.54 -9.93
N SER A 49 -6.40 3.13 -10.15
CA SER A 49 -5.92 3.50 -11.49
C SER A 49 -4.50 3.01 -11.73
N TYR A 50 -4.06 3.07 -12.99
CA TYR A 50 -2.67 2.77 -13.38
C TYR A 50 -1.64 3.62 -12.59
N TRP A 51 -2.01 4.84 -12.19
CA TRP A 51 -1.20 5.70 -11.34
C TRP A 51 -0.95 5.10 -9.96
N SER A 52 -1.97 4.46 -9.36
CA SER A 52 -1.85 3.79 -8.06
C SER A 52 -0.79 2.68 -8.11
N PHE A 53 -0.78 1.86 -9.17
CA PHE A 53 0.23 0.82 -9.36
C PHE A 53 1.65 1.40 -9.50
N GLY A 54 1.79 2.51 -10.25
CA GLY A 54 3.06 3.22 -10.39
C GLY A 54 3.56 3.80 -9.06
N LEU A 55 2.67 4.42 -8.27
CA LEU A 55 3.00 4.96 -6.96
C LEU A 55 3.35 3.87 -5.93
N LEU A 56 2.65 2.73 -5.97
CA LEU A 56 2.99 1.57 -5.13
C LEU A 56 4.36 1.01 -5.47
N PHE A 57 4.66 0.88 -6.77
CA PHE A 57 5.98 0.50 -7.24
C PHE A 57 7.05 1.46 -6.72
N LEU A 58 6.85 2.77 -6.88
CA LEU A 58 7.77 3.80 -6.41
C LEU A 58 7.92 3.76 -4.89
N SER A 59 6.85 3.54 -4.14
CA SER A 59 6.89 3.43 -2.69
C SER A 59 7.80 2.29 -2.24
N GLY A 60 7.61 1.09 -2.81
CA GLY A 60 8.50 -0.04 -2.52
C GLY A 60 9.95 0.20 -2.95
N PHE A 61 10.15 0.80 -4.12
CA PHE A 61 11.47 1.13 -4.65
C PHE A 61 12.24 2.11 -3.75
N VAL A 62 11.62 3.26 -3.43
CA VAL A 62 12.23 4.36 -2.67
C VAL A 62 12.53 3.92 -1.25
N ILE A 63 11.58 3.30 -0.54
CA ILE A 63 11.81 2.86 0.84
C ILE A 63 12.95 1.84 0.90
N LYS A 64 13.06 0.98 -0.10
CA LYS A 64 14.13 -0.02 -0.13
C LYS A 64 15.53 0.59 -0.25
N ILE A 65 15.68 1.74 -0.92
CA ILE A 65 16.98 2.46 -1.01
C ILE A 65 17.50 2.78 0.39
N PHE A 66 16.61 3.20 1.28
CA PHE A 66 16.96 3.67 2.62
C PHE A 66 16.81 2.59 3.71
N SER A 67 16.48 1.35 3.32
CA SER A 67 16.16 0.29 4.28
C SER A 67 16.86 -1.04 4.01
N GLN A 68 17.41 -1.60 5.09
CA GLN A 68 17.94 -2.96 5.10
C GLN A 68 16.85 -4.04 5.28
N ALA A 69 15.59 -3.66 5.50
CA ALA A 69 14.49 -4.62 5.65
C ALA A 69 14.29 -5.48 4.39
N SER A 70 13.70 -6.66 4.57
CA SER A 70 13.40 -7.58 3.45
C SER A 70 12.45 -6.91 2.44
N SER A 71 12.79 -6.98 1.15
CA SER A 71 11.99 -6.40 0.06
C SER A 71 10.55 -6.93 0.05
N LEU A 72 10.38 -8.23 0.32
CA LEU A 72 9.06 -8.85 0.46
C LEU A 72 8.27 -8.23 1.63
N LYS A 73 8.90 -8.08 2.80
CA LYS A 73 8.25 -7.50 3.99
C LYS A 73 7.88 -6.04 3.77
N LEU A 74 8.73 -5.27 3.08
CA LEU A 74 8.44 -3.87 2.74
C LEU A 74 7.25 -3.75 1.80
N GLY A 75 7.21 -4.55 0.73
CA GLY A 75 6.09 -4.56 -0.19
C GLY A 75 4.78 -4.98 0.49
N LEU A 76 4.80 -6.04 1.30
CA LEU A 76 3.64 -6.44 2.11
C LEU A 76 3.18 -5.33 3.07
N ALA A 77 4.13 -4.63 3.70
CA ALA A 77 3.81 -3.55 4.64
C ALA A 77 3.05 -2.40 3.97
N THR A 78 3.22 -2.15 2.67
CA THR A 78 2.46 -1.09 1.97
C THR A 78 0.94 -1.30 2.03
N MET A 79 0.47 -2.55 2.10
CA MET A 79 -0.96 -2.85 2.18
C MET A 79 -1.44 -3.18 3.59
N ALA A 80 -0.56 -3.19 4.60
CA ALA A 80 -0.91 -3.67 5.94
C ALA A 80 -2.00 -2.85 6.64
N LEU A 81 -2.14 -1.56 6.33
CA LEU A 81 -3.20 -0.72 6.90
C LEU A 81 -4.59 -1.02 6.32
N PHE A 82 -4.70 -1.54 5.09
CA PHE A 82 -6.00 -1.74 4.44
C PHE A 82 -6.85 -2.80 5.14
N PRO A 83 -6.35 -4.01 5.45
CA PRO A 83 -7.10 -4.98 6.25
C PRO A 83 -7.50 -4.44 7.63
N ILE A 84 -6.64 -3.62 8.26
CA ILE A 84 -6.97 -2.99 9.55
C ILE A 84 -8.14 -2.02 9.38
N MET A 85 -8.12 -1.16 8.36
CA MET A 85 -9.20 -0.23 8.08
C MET A 85 -10.52 -0.97 7.76
N VAL A 86 -10.48 -2.05 6.97
CA VAL A 86 -11.66 -2.90 6.70
C VAL A 86 -12.23 -3.48 7.99
N ILE A 87 -11.40 -4.01 8.89
CA ILE A 87 -11.88 -4.54 10.17
C ILE A 87 -12.54 -3.43 11.00
N LEU A 88 -11.96 -2.23 11.03
CA LEU A 88 -12.56 -1.10 11.75
C LEU A 88 -13.91 -0.68 11.15
N GLU A 89 -14.05 -0.66 9.82
CA GLU A 89 -15.33 -0.38 9.17
C GLU A 89 -16.38 -1.45 9.47
N ILE A 90 -16.02 -2.74 9.41
CA ILE A 90 -16.93 -3.86 9.74
C ILE A 90 -17.41 -3.78 11.20
N ILE A 91 -16.56 -3.36 12.13
CA ILE A 91 -16.95 -3.18 13.54
C ILE A 91 -18.02 -2.09 13.69
N VAL A 92 -17.94 -1.02 12.89
CA VAL A 92 -18.90 0.10 12.93
C VAL A 92 -20.19 -0.24 12.18
N ASP A 93 -20.06 -0.83 10.99
CA ASP A 93 -21.17 -1.30 10.17
C ASP A 93 -20.79 -2.62 9.48
N PRO A 94 -21.33 -3.76 9.93
CA PRO A 94 -21.05 -5.07 9.33
C PRO A 94 -21.47 -5.22 7.87
N THR A 95 -22.31 -4.33 7.35
CA THR A 95 -22.79 -4.36 5.95
C THR A 95 -21.92 -3.56 4.98
N SER A 96 -20.89 -2.87 5.49
CA SER A 96 -19.98 -2.02 4.71
C SER A 96 -19.12 -2.80 3.70
N HIS A 97 -18.73 -4.04 4.02
CA HIS A 97 -17.80 -4.86 3.26
C HIS A 97 -18.41 -6.19 2.79
N ASN A 98 -19.22 -6.12 1.74
CA ASN A 98 -19.97 -7.26 1.20
C ASN A 98 -19.10 -8.36 0.58
N MET A 99 -17.83 -8.06 0.26
CA MET A 99 -16.89 -9.00 -0.34
C MET A 99 -15.90 -9.59 0.66
N PHE A 100 -16.05 -9.29 1.96
CA PHE A 100 -15.25 -9.91 2.99
C PHE A 100 -15.42 -11.45 2.99
N PRO A 101 -14.35 -12.26 3.08
CA PRO A 101 -12.94 -11.89 3.26
C PRO A 101 -12.12 -11.76 1.97
N PHE A 102 -12.74 -11.90 0.79
CA PHE A 102 -12.04 -11.91 -0.51
C PHE A 102 -11.32 -10.60 -0.82
N GLU A 103 -11.76 -9.47 -0.24
CA GLU A 103 -11.06 -8.18 -0.33
C GLU A 103 -9.59 -8.26 0.16
N PHE A 104 -9.28 -9.16 1.08
CA PHE A 104 -7.90 -9.32 1.57
C PHE A 104 -6.98 -9.93 0.51
N ILE A 105 -7.52 -10.79 -0.37
CA ILE A 105 -6.78 -11.32 -1.51
C ILE A 105 -6.44 -10.17 -2.47
N TYR A 106 -7.40 -9.26 -2.70
CA TYR A 106 -7.19 -8.09 -3.53
C TYR A 106 -6.05 -7.20 -2.98
N TYR A 107 -6.05 -6.89 -1.69
CA TYR A 107 -4.92 -6.17 -1.08
C TYR A 107 -3.60 -6.93 -1.19
N GLY A 108 -3.63 -8.26 -1.07
CA GLY A 108 -2.46 -9.11 -1.33
C GLY A 108 -1.91 -8.91 -2.74
N ILE A 109 -2.77 -8.91 -3.76
CA ILE A 109 -2.38 -8.65 -5.16
C ILE A 109 -1.79 -7.24 -5.32
N LEU A 110 -2.38 -6.24 -4.66
CA LEU A 110 -1.88 -4.86 -4.70
C LEU A 110 -0.51 -4.66 -4.05
N THR A 111 0.00 -5.65 -3.30
CA THR A 111 1.40 -5.59 -2.83
C THR A 111 2.41 -5.84 -3.95
N VAL A 112 2.02 -6.50 -5.05
CA VAL A 112 2.93 -6.95 -6.12
C VAL A 112 3.74 -5.81 -6.75
N PRO A 113 3.16 -4.65 -7.12
CA PRO A 113 3.93 -3.52 -7.62
C PRO A 113 5.00 -3.05 -6.63
N ALA A 114 4.65 -2.90 -5.35
CA ALA A 114 5.58 -2.44 -4.32
C ALA A 114 6.69 -3.47 -4.05
N ILE A 115 6.35 -4.77 -4.02
CA ILE A 115 7.33 -5.86 -3.91
C ILE A 115 8.31 -5.79 -5.10
N THR A 116 7.78 -5.64 -6.32
CA THR A 116 8.60 -5.53 -7.54
C THR A 116 9.54 -4.32 -7.46
N GLY A 117 9.03 -3.15 -7.09
CA GLY A 117 9.84 -1.94 -6.92
C GLY A 117 10.96 -2.13 -5.89
N ALA A 118 10.64 -2.73 -4.74
CA ALA A 118 11.63 -3.04 -3.72
C ALA A 118 12.72 -4.01 -4.23
N TYR A 119 12.36 -5.09 -4.92
CA TYR A 119 13.36 -6.02 -5.46
C TYR A 119 14.26 -5.39 -6.53
N ILE A 120 13.71 -4.55 -7.40
CA ILE A 120 14.51 -3.82 -8.40
C ILE A 120 15.48 -2.85 -7.72
N SER A 121 15.00 -2.06 -6.75
CA SER A 121 15.86 -1.18 -5.94
C SER A 121 16.99 -1.96 -5.28
N GLN A 122 16.67 -3.08 -4.64
CA GLN A 122 17.68 -3.96 -4.06
C GLN A 122 18.69 -4.46 -5.10
N GLY A 123 18.26 -4.88 -6.29
CA GLY A 123 19.14 -5.36 -7.35
C GLY A 123 20.11 -4.29 -7.86
N ILE A 124 19.65 -3.05 -8.00
CA ILE A 124 20.46 -1.91 -8.46
C ILE A 124 21.49 -1.52 -7.40
N PHE A 125 21.07 -1.32 -6.15
CA PHE A 125 21.93 -0.73 -5.11
C PHE A 125 22.75 -1.75 -4.32
N LYS A 126 22.31 -3.01 -4.19
CA LYS A 126 23.10 -4.07 -3.53
C LYS A 126 24.33 -4.50 -4.36
N LYS A 127 24.33 -4.23 -5.67
CA LYS A 127 25.48 -4.50 -6.54
C LYS A 127 26.66 -3.53 -6.29
N GLY A 128 26.40 -2.38 -5.64
CA GLY A 128 27.41 -1.36 -5.34
C GLY A 128 28.30 -1.66 -4.13
N GLU A 129 27.88 -2.54 -3.22
CA GLU A 129 28.62 -2.87 -1.98
C GLU A 129 29.59 -4.06 -2.16
N LYS A 130 29.70 -4.63 -3.36
CA LYS A 130 30.66 -5.70 -3.69
C LYS A 130 31.91 -5.17 -4.43
N LYS A 131 32.51 -4.09 -3.96
CA LYS A 131 33.84 -3.66 -4.41
C LYS A 131 34.76 -3.47 -3.20
#